data_AF-A0A661CP92-F1
#
_entry.id   AF-A0A661CP92-F1
#
_cell.length_a   1.000
_cell.length_b   1.000
_cell.length_c   1.000
_cell.angle_alpha   90.00
_cell.angle_beta   90.00
_cell.angle_gamma   90.00
#
_symmetry.space_group_name_H-M   'P 1'
#
loop_
_entity.id
_entity.type
_entity.pdbx_description
1 polymer ?
#
loop_
_entity_poly.entity_id
_entity_poly.type
_entity_poly.pdbx_seq_one_letter_code
_entity_poly.pdbx_strand_id
1 'polypeptide(L)'
;VCLGAAIALGMSGVSSAYVSEVAERKHALRKLEEAMISDLNKSTHGKAARLAPLLIALVNGLAPLIISLLILTPLWLSNTGVTLPVSPLYVAIMIALLLIFLLGVFLGRIADISWLRSGIQTLLVALVTAALIYLFTVQ
;
A
#
# COMPACT_ATOMS: atom_id res chain seq x y z
N VAL A 1 13.04 -0.88 15.40
CA VAL A 1 11.76 -0.13 15.34
C VAL A 1 11.06 -0.23 13.99
N CYS A 2 11.75 -0.05 12.86
CA CYS A 2 11.12 0.00 11.52
C CYS A 2 10.39 -1.29 11.10
N LEU A 3 10.90 -2.47 11.49
CA LEU A 3 10.24 -3.75 11.20
C LEU A 3 8.87 -3.85 11.91
N GLY A 4 8.77 -3.36 13.15
CA GLY A 4 7.52 -3.34 13.90
C GLY A 4 6.50 -2.41 13.26
N ALA A 5 6.93 -1.24 12.77
CA ALA A 5 6.08 -0.33 12.00
C ALA A 5 5.60 -0.97 10.69
N ALA A 6 6.47 -1.70 9.97
CA ALA A 6 6.10 -2.40 8.74
C ALA A 6 5.05 -3.50 8.99
N ILE A 7 5.21 -4.29 10.05
CA ILE A 7 4.23 -5.32 10.45
C ILE A 7 2.92 -4.67 10.87
N ALA A 8 2.96 -3.59 11.64
CA ALA A 8 1.77 -2.86 12.06
C ALA A 8 1.01 -2.28 10.86
N LEU A 9 1.72 -1.67 9.89
CA LEU A 9 1.13 -1.18 8.64
C LEU A 9 0.53 -2.31 7.81
N GLY A 10 1.22 -3.45 7.69
CA GLY A 10 0.70 -4.60 6.97
C GLY A 10 -0.58 -5.15 7.60
N MET A 11 -0.57 -5.43 8.90
CA MET A 11 -1.74 -5.94 9.64
C MET A 11 -2.91 -4.95 9.62
N SER A 12 -2.63 -3.66 9.83
CA SER A 12 -3.64 -2.60 9.76
C SER A 12 -4.22 -2.47 8.35
N GLY A 13 -3.38 -2.55 7.32
CA GLY A 13 -3.78 -2.51 5.91
C GLY A 13 -4.69 -3.68 5.51
N VAL A 14 -4.36 -4.91 5.93
CA VAL A 14 -5.23 -6.07 5.68
C VAL A 14 -6.56 -5.90 6.42
N SER A 15 -6.52 -5.59 7.72
CA SER A 15 -7.73 -5.54 8.55
C SER A 15 -8.69 -4.43 8.08
N SER A 16 -8.18 -3.22 7.86
CA SER A 16 -9.00 -2.06 7.44
C SER A 16 -9.65 -2.27 6.08
N ALA A 17 -8.89 -2.74 5.09
CA ALA A 17 -9.43 -3.00 3.75
C ALA A 17 -10.42 -4.16 3.74
N TYR A 18 -10.17 -5.24 4.50
CA TYR A 18 -11.09 -6.37 4.58
C TYR A 18 -12.45 -5.95 5.13
N VAL A 19 -12.46 -5.26 6.29
CA VAL A 19 -13.71 -4.82 6.91
C VAL A 19 -14.47 -3.85 6.00
N SER A 20 -13.77 -2.92 5.35
CA SER A 20 -14.40 -1.94 4.45
C SER A 20 -14.99 -2.60 3.20
N GLU A 21 -14.23 -3.45 2.51
CA GLU A 21 -14.68 -4.08 1.26
C GLU A 21 -15.77 -5.13 1.52
N VAL A 22 -15.72 -5.87 2.63
CA VAL A 22 -16.83 -6.76 3.03
C VAL A 22 -18.10 -5.98 3.33
N ALA A 23 -18.00 -4.85 4.03
CA ALA A 23 -19.15 -4.00 4.32
C ALA A 23 -19.77 -3.45 3.03
N GLU A 24 -18.95 -2.94 2.11
CA GLU A 24 -19.40 -2.40 0.83
C GLU A 24 -20.03 -3.47 -0.06
N ARG A 25 -19.40 -4.65 -0.19
CA ARG A 25 -19.95 -5.77 -0.97
C ARG A 25 -21.26 -6.29 -0.40
N LYS A 26 -21.38 -6.40 0.93
CA LYS A 26 -22.62 -6.85 1.59
C LYS A 26 -23.74 -5.82 1.39
N HIS A 27 -23.44 -4.54 1.51
CA HIS A 27 -24.40 -3.47 1.25
C HIS A 27 -24.86 -3.46 -0.21
N ALA A 28 -23.93 -3.60 -1.15
CA ALA A 28 -24.24 -3.68 -2.58
C ALA A 28 -25.12 -4.89 -2.93
N LEU A 29 -24.83 -6.07 -2.35
CA LEU A 29 -25.64 -7.28 -2.56
C LEU A 29 -27.07 -7.09 -2.05
N ARG A 30 -27.23 -6.54 -0.84
CA ARG A 30 -28.55 -6.33 -0.24
C ARG A 30 -29.41 -5.35 -1.05
N LYS A 31 -28.80 -4.28 -1.57
CA LYS A 31 -29.50 -3.32 -2.45
C LYS A 31 -29.97 -3.97 -3.75
N LEU A 32 -29.22 -4.94 -4.28
CA LEU A 32 -29.60 -5.72 -5.46
C LEU A 32 -30.74 -6.72 -5.15
N GLU A 33 -30.71 -7.38 -4.00
CA GLU A 33 -31.77 -8.30 -3.55
C GLU A 33 -33.11 -7.58 -3.34
N GLU A 34 -33.09 -6.40 -2.71
CA GLU A 34 -34.27 -5.56 -2.51
C GLU A 34 -34.90 -5.11 -3.85
N ALA A 35 -34.08 -4.80 -4.86
CA ALA A 35 -34.56 -4.39 -6.18
C ALA A 35 -35.14 -5.55 -7.01
N MET A 36 -34.70 -6.79 -6.78
CA MET A 36 -35.15 -7.96 -7.55
C MET A 36 -36.21 -8.81 -6.84
N ILE A 37 -36.52 -8.52 -5.56
CA ILE A 37 -37.46 -9.32 -4.75
C ILE A 37 -37.07 -10.81 -4.78
N SER A 38 -35.76 -11.09 -4.84
CA SER A 38 -35.21 -12.44 -4.97
C SER A 38 -33.88 -12.56 -4.22
N ASP A 39 -33.72 -13.65 -3.49
CA ASP A 39 -32.49 -13.97 -2.75
C ASP A 39 -31.33 -14.32 -3.71
N LEU A 40 -30.25 -13.55 -3.68
CA LEU A 40 -29.05 -13.77 -4.52
C LEU A 40 -27.92 -14.44 -3.76
N ASN A 41 -28.10 -14.73 -2.48
CA ASN A 41 -27.11 -15.28 -1.55
C ASN A 41 -26.48 -16.62 -2.02
N LYS A 42 -27.17 -17.39 -2.89
CA LYS A 42 -26.68 -18.65 -3.50
C LYS A 42 -26.16 -18.50 -4.94
N SER A 43 -26.26 -17.32 -5.54
CA SER A 43 -25.80 -17.08 -6.91
C SER A 43 -24.26 -17.01 -6.99
N THR A 44 -23.71 -17.18 -8.19
CA THR A 44 -22.27 -16.99 -8.49
C THR A 44 -21.74 -15.63 -8.05
N HIS A 45 -22.60 -14.59 -8.04
CA HIS A 45 -22.26 -13.26 -7.53
C HIS A 45 -22.03 -13.24 -6.00
N GLY A 46 -22.76 -14.07 -5.23
CA GLY A 46 -22.57 -14.21 -3.78
C GLY A 46 -21.24 -14.86 -3.38
N LYS A 47 -20.68 -15.74 -4.21
CA LYS A 47 -19.34 -16.33 -3.99
C LYS A 47 -18.22 -15.34 -4.33
N ALA A 48 -18.35 -14.61 -5.44
CA ALA A 48 -17.41 -13.55 -5.80
C ALA A 48 -17.35 -12.43 -4.74
N ALA A 49 -18.49 -12.10 -4.13
CA ALA A 49 -18.59 -11.13 -3.05
C ALA A 49 -17.83 -11.52 -1.76
N ARG A 50 -17.43 -12.79 -1.59
CA ARG A 50 -16.63 -13.24 -0.43
C ARG A 50 -15.13 -13.31 -0.72
N LEU A 51 -14.75 -13.66 -1.95
CA LEU A 51 -13.34 -13.81 -2.32
C LEU A 51 -12.67 -12.48 -2.69
N ALA A 52 -13.39 -11.57 -3.36
CA ALA A 52 -12.82 -10.29 -3.76
C ALA A 52 -12.33 -9.44 -2.56
N PRO A 53 -13.10 -9.29 -1.46
CA PRO A 53 -12.63 -8.56 -0.28
C PRO A 53 -11.36 -9.13 0.34
N LEU A 54 -11.24 -10.46 0.38
CA LEU A 54 -10.06 -11.12 0.93
C LEU A 54 -8.81 -10.81 0.11
N LEU A 55 -8.90 -10.89 -1.22
CA LEU A 55 -7.77 -10.60 -2.12
C LEU A 55 -7.38 -9.12 -2.06
N ILE A 56 -8.36 -8.21 -2.10
CA ILE A 56 -8.11 -6.76 -2.01
C ILE A 56 -7.43 -6.42 -0.68
N ALA A 57 -7.91 -6.99 0.43
CA ALA A 57 -7.32 -6.81 1.74
C ALA A 57 -5.89 -7.32 1.83
N LEU A 58 -5.63 -8.54 1.32
CA LEU A 58 -4.29 -9.10 1.31
C LEU A 58 -3.32 -8.24 0.50
N VAL A 59 -3.70 -7.78 -0.69
CA VAL A 59 -2.87 -6.90 -1.52
C VAL A 59 -2.61 -5.58 -0.79
N ASN A 60 -3.62 -4.99 -0.16
CA ASN A 60 -3.50 -3.72 0.55
C ASN A 60 -2.53 -3.77 1.73
N GLY A 61 -2.48 -4.87 2.48
CA GLY A 61 -1.53 -5.03 3.58
C GLY A 61 -0.15 -5.53 3.14
N LEU A 62 -0.08 -6.43 2.16
CA LEU A 62 1.19 -6.99 1.70
C LEU A 62 2.03 -5.96 0.94
N ALA A 63 1.41 -5.07 0.15
CA ALA A 63 2.17 -4.11 -0.66
C ALA A 63 3.06 -3.17 0.20
N PRO A 64 2.55 -2.46 1.24
CA PRO A 64 3.40 -1.64 2.10
C PRO A 64 4.45 -2.46 2.88
N LEU A 65 4.12 -3.70 3.26
CA LEU A 65 5.03 -4.59 3.97
C LEU A 65 6.23 -4.98 3.09
N ILE A 66 5.98 -5.38 1.84
CA ILE A 66 7.03 -5.72 0.87
C ILE A 66 7.87 -4.49 0.55
N ILE A 67 7.25 -3.33 0.31
CA ILE A 67 7.97 -2.06 0.06
C ILE A 67 8.87 -1.72 1.24
N SER A 68 8.36 -1.82 2.47
CA SER A 68 9.15 -1.55 3.67
C SER A 68 10.32 -2.52 3.82
N LEU A 69 10.11 -3.81 3.51
CA LEU A 69 11.17 -4.81 3.56
C LEU A 69 12.27 -4.52 2.53
N LEU A 70 11.88 -4.15 1.30
CA LEU A 70 12.81 -3.71 0.24
C LEU A 70 13.65 -2.52 0.69
N ILE A 71 13.05 -1.50 1.29
CA ILE A 71 13.76 -0.32 1.80
C ILE A 71 14.73 -0.69 2.95
N LEU A 72 14.38 -1.69 3.77
CA LEU A 72 15.22 -2.15 4.88
C LEU A 72 16.38 -3.06 4.43
N THR A 73 16.31 -3.67 3.24
CA THR A 73 17.34 -4.59 2.75
C THR A 73 18.77 -4.02 2.76
N PRO A 74 19.08 -2.81 2.25
CA PRO A 74 20.45 -2.29 2.29
C PRO A 74 20.96 -2.06 3.72
N LEU A 75 20.09 -1.70 4.67
CA LEU A 75 20.48 -1.54 6.08
C LEU A 75 20.82 -2.88 6.72
N TRP A 76 20.01 -3.91 6.46
CA TRP A 76 20.29 -5.26 6.94
C TRP A 76 21.60 -5.81 6.35
N LEU A 77 21.82 -5.60 5.05
CA LEU A 77 23.03 -6.07 4.36
C LEU A 77 24.29 -5.42 4.94
N SER A 78 24.24 -4.13 5.26
CA SER A 78 25.34 -3.44 5.94
C SER A 78 25.62 -4.00 7.34
N ASN A 79 24.57 -4.37 8.10
CA ASN A 79 24.75 -4.96 9.43
C ASN A 79 25.38 -6.37 9.37
N THR A 80 25.26 -7.08 8.25
CA THR A 80 25.90 -8.38 8.03
C THR A 80 27.37 -8.31 7.58
N GLY A 81 27.96 -7.11 7.53
CA GLY A 81 29.38 -6.92 7.21
C GLY A 81 29.69 -6.79 5.72
N VAL A 82 28.68 -6.69 4.85
CA VAL A 82 28.87 -6.38 3.43
C VAL A 82 29.26 -4.90 3.30
N THR A 83 30.43 -4.63 2.75
CA THR A 83 30.88 -3.27 2.47
C THR A 83 30.14 -2.74 1.25
N LEU A 84 29.19 -1.82 1.46
CA LEU A 84 28.61 -1.06 0.37
C LEU A 84 29.53 0.12 -0.01
N PRO A 85 29.64 0.46 -1.30
CA PRO A 85 30.44 1.60 -1.77
C PRO A 85 29.87 2.97 -1.36
N VAL A 86 28.61 3.00 -0.91
CA VAL A 86 27.88 4.18 -0.47
C VAL A 86 27.24 3.90 0.89
N SER A 87 27.04 4.94 1.70
CA SER A 87 26.41 4.76 3.01
C SER A 87 25.02 4.10 2.85
N PRO A 88 24.72 3.03 3.60
CA PRO A 88 23.50 2.21 3.45
C PRO A 88 22.20 3.03 3.56
N LEU A 89 22.25 4.11 4.34
CA LEU A 89 21.13 5.02 4.54
C LEU A 89 20.77 5.77 3.25
N TYR A 90 21.76 6.25 2.49
CA TYR A 90 21.50 6.90 1.20
C TYR A 90 20.93 5.93 0.18
N VAL A 91 21.42 4.68 0.17
CA VAL A 91 20.89 3.64 -0.70
C VAL A 91 19.41 3.35 -0.37
N ALA A 92 19.07 3.27 0.92
CA ALA A 92 17.69 3.08 1.36
C ALA A 92 16.77 4.24 0.95
N ILE A 93 17.23 5.48 1.11
CA ILE A 93 16.49 6.67 0.68
C ILE A 93 16.28 6.65 -0.84
N MET A 94 17.31 6.32 -1.61
CA MET A 94 17.21 6.21 -3.07
C MET A 94 16.20 5.13 -3.49
N ILE A 95 16.21 3.97 -2.84
CA ILE A 95 15.22 2.91 -3.08
C ILE A 95 13.82 3.41 -2.72
N ALA A 96 13.64 4.07 -1.58
CA ALA A 96 12.34 4.60 -1.17
C ALA A 96 11.78 5.63 -2.17
N LEU A 97 12.60 6.62 -2.56
CA LEU A 97 12.22 7.63 -3.55
C LEU A 97 11.89 6.99 -4.91
N LEU A 98 12.71 6.04 -5.36
CA LEU A 98 12.49 5.34 -6.62
C LEU A 98 11.19 4.52 -6.59
N LEU A 99 10.92 3.80 -5.51
CA LEU A 99 9.67 3.03 -5.36
C LEU A 99 8.44 3.96 -5.34
N ILE A 100 8.49 5.08 -4.63
CA ILE A 100 7.39 6.06 -4.58
C ILE A 100 7.17 6.72 -5.94
N PHE A 101 8.25 7.06 -6.64
CA PHE A 101 8.17 7.60 -7.99
C PHE A 101 7.56 6.59 -8.96
N LEU A 102 8.03 5.35 -8.96
CA LEU A 102 7.49 4.28 -9.80
C LEU A 102 6.02 4.00 -9.50
N LEU A 103 5.63 4.01 -8.21
CA LEU A 103 4.23 3.86 -7.81
C LEU A 103 3.37 5.01 -8.33
N GLY A 104 3.88 6.25 -8.29
CA GLY A 104 3.21 7.41 -8.88
C GLY A 104 3.10 7.32 -10.40
N VAL A 105 4.16 6.93 -11.09
CA VAL A 105 4.15 6.69 -12.54
C VAL A 105 3.12 5.61 -12.91
N PHE A 106 3.05 4.54 -12.12
CA PHE A 106 2.09 3.44 -12.31
C PHE A 106 0.65 3.92 -12.13
N LEU A 107 0.35 4.63 -11.04
CA LEU A 107 -0.97 5.22 -10.82
C LEU A 107 -1.34 6.21 -11.93
N GLY A 108 -0.39 7.05 -12.34
CA GLY A 108 -0.61 8.03 -13.39
C GLY A 108 -0.98 7.39 -14.74
N ARG A 109 -0.34 6.27 -15.07
CA ARG A 109 -0.66 5.49 -16.26
C ARG A 109 -2.05 4.86 -16.21
N ILE A 110 -2.50 4.42 -15.03
CA ILE A 110 -3.85 3.84 -14.86
C ILE A 110 -4.92 4.93 -14.88
N ALA A 111 -4.61 6.12 -14.37
CA ALA A 111 -5.53 7.24 -14.29
C ALA A 111 -5.59 8.12 -15.56
N ASP A 112 -5.00 7.68 -16.68
CA ASP A 112 -4.91 8.42 -17.96
C ASP A 112 -4.36 9.86 -17.83
N ILE A 113 -3.55 10.11 -16.79
CA ILE A 113 -2.83 11.36 -16.60
C ILE A 113 -1.37 11.21 -17.07
N SER A 114 -0.68 12.32 -17.29
CA SER A 114 0.73 12.28 -17.66
C SER A 114 1.55 11.59 -16.57
N TRP A 115 2.05 10.40 -16.89
CA TRP A 115 2.91 9.52 -16.08
C TRP A 115 4.00 10.27 -15.28
N LEU A 116 4.75 11.16 -15.94
CA LEU A 116 5.82 11.93 -15.30
C LEU A 116 5.30 12.92 -14.26
N ARG A 117 4.18 13.62 -14.53
CA ARG A 117 3.60 14.55 -13.54
C ARG A 117 3.11 13.81 -12.31
N SER A 118 2.49 12.64 -12.49
CA SER A 118 2.02 11.83 -11.36
C SER A 118 3.18 11.34 -10.49
N GLY A 119 4.27 10.85 -11.10
CA GLY A 119 5.47 10.45 -10.37
C GLY A 119 6.13 11.62 -9.61
N ILE A 120 6.22 12.80 -10.23
CA ILE A 120 6.76 14.00 -9.55
C ILE A 120 5.84 14.44 -8.40
N GLN A 121 4.52 14.38 -8.60
CA GLN A 121 3.55 14.73 -7.56
C GLN A 121 3.65 13.80 -6.36
N THR A 122 3.77 12.48 -6.56
CA THR A 122 3.95 11.54 -5.44
C THR A 122 5.29 11.72 -4.73
N LEU A 123 6.37 12.03 -5.47
CA LEU A 123 7.65 12.41 -4.87
C LEU A 123 7.54 13.68 -4.01
N LEU A 124 6.86 14.71 -4.49
CA LEU A 124 6.63 15.94 -3.73
C LEU A 124 5.85 15.67 -2.45
N VAL A 125 4.79 14.85 -2.53
CA VAL A 125 4.04 14.43 -1.33
C VAL A 125 4.96 13.73 -0.33
N ALA A 126 5.78 12.80 -0.78
CA ALA A 126 6.72 12.09 0.11
C ALA A 126 7.75 13.01 0.76
N LEU A 127 8.31 13.98 0.01
CA LEU A 127 9.25 14.97 0.55
C LEU A 127 8.57 15.87 1.59
N VAL A 128 7.34 16.33 1.32
CA VAL A 128 6.56 17.12 2.28
C VAL A 128 6.26 16.31 3.54
N THR A 129 5.84 15.05 3.41
CA THR A 129 5.60 14.18 4.56
C THR A 129 6.88 13.96 5.38
N ALA A 130 8.02 13.73 4.73
CA ALA A 130 9.30 13.57 5.42
C ALA A 130 9.72 14.86 6.14
N ALA A 131 9.54 16.02 5.51
CA ALA A 131 9.83 17.32 6.12
C ALA A 131 8.94 17.59 7.35
N LEU A 132 7.65 17.25 7.26
CA LEU A 132 6.73 17.34 8.40
C LEU A 132 7.16 16.42 9.54
N ILE A 133 7.47 15.15 9.25
CA ILE A 133 7.96 14.20 10.27
C ILE A 133 9.22 14.76 10.94
N TYR A 134 10.19 15.23 10.17
CA TYR A 134 11.43 15.81 10.70
C TYR A 134 11.14 17.00 11.61
N LEU A 135 10.25 17.91 11.20
CA LEU A 135 9.89 19.09 11.99
C LEU A 135 9.28 18.72 13.35
N PHE A 136 8.40 17.71 13.40
CA PHE A 136 7.74 17.28 14.63
C PHE A 136 8.57 16.34 15.50
N THR A 137 9.57 15.65 14.94
CA THR A 137 10.41 14.70 15.70
C THR A 137 11.72 15.29 16.19
N VAL A 138 12.24 16.34 15.55
CA VAL A 138 13.50 17.02 15.90
C VAL A 138 13.26 18.25 16.77
N GLN A 139 12.15 18.25 17.51
CA GLN A 139 11.76 19.28 18.48
C GLN A 139 11.98 18.77 19.90
#